data_AF-A0A2V8MQ34-F1
#
_entry.id   AF-A0A2V8MQ34-F1
#
_cell.length_a   1.000
_cell.length_b   1.000
_cell.length_c   1.000
_cell.angle_alpha   90.00
_cell.angle_beta   90.00
_cell.angle_gamma   90.00
#
_symmetry.space_group_name_H-M   'P 1'
#
loop_
_entity.id
_entity.type
_entity.pdbx_description
1 polymer ?
#
loop_
_entity_poly.entity_id
_entity_poly.type
_entity_poly.pdbx_seq_one_letter_code
_entity_poly.pdbx_strand_id
1 'polypeptide(L)' 'MNCTLLRFGDEMIVVDAGMGFPEESVYGVDVSIPDFGTLEEYRDDITAIVLTHGHEDHLGALPYI' A
#
# COMPACT_ATOMS: atom_id res chain seq x y z
N MET A 1 -7.74 4.86 -0.29
CA MET A 1 -6.56 4.03 0.03
C MET A 1 -6.63 2.77 -0.82
N ASN A 2 -5.83 2.73 -1.89
CA ASN A 2 -5.73 1.58 -2.78
C ASN A 2 -4.46 0.80 -2.45
N CYS A 3 -4.60 -0.51 -2.22
CA CYS A 3 -3.48 -1.44 -2.02
C CYS A 3 -4.01 -2.85 -2.25
N THR A 4 -3.47 -3.56 -3.25
CA THR A 4 -3.91 -4.93 -3.56
C THR A 4 -2.70 -5.83 -3.75
N LEU A 5 -2.66 -6.95 -3.04
CA LEU A 5 -1.66 -8.00 -3.24
C LEU A 5 -2.21 -9.07 -4.19
N LEU A 6 -1.46 -9.40 -5.23
CA LEU A 6 -1.79 -10.47 -6.17
C LEU A 6 -0.69 -11.53 -6.13
N ARG A 7 -1.07 -12.81 -6.03
CA ARG A 7 -0.14 -13.96 -6.03
C ARG A 7 -0.42 -14.90 -7.18
N PHE A 8 0.63 -15.37 -7.84
CA PHE A 8 0.57 -16.48 -8.79
C PHE A 8 1.81 -17.36 -8.64
N GLY A 9 1.63 -18.58 -8.16
CA GLY A 9 2.75 -19.46 -7.80
C GLY A 9 3.59 -18.87 -6.66
N ASP A 10 4.88 -18.76 -6.90
CA ASP A 10 5.88 -18.25 -5.95
C ASP A 10 6.17 -16.74 -6.15
N GLU A 11 5.42 -16.07 -7.02
CA GLU A 11 5.57 -14.64 -7.28
C GLU A 11 4.36 -13.85 -6.77
N MET A 12 4.64 -12.66 -6.25
CA MET A 12 3.66 -11.69 -5.79
C MET A 12 3.95 -10.31 -6.34
N ILE A 13 2.87 -9.58 -6.64
CA ILE A 13 2.94 -8.17 -6.98
C ILE A 13 1.99 -7.37 -6.09
N VAL A 14 2.39 -6.15 -5.77
CA VAL A 14 1.53 -5.16 -5.12
C VAL A 14 1.02 -4.19 -6.20
N VAL A 15 -0.29 -3.99 -6.27
CA VAL A 15 -0.92 -2.97 -7.12
C VAL A 15 -1.34 -1.83 -6.21
N ASP A 16 -0.69 -0.68 -6.40
CA ASP A 16 -0.79 0.54 -5.59
C ASP A 16 -0.40 0.37 -4.11
N ALA A 17 0.04 1.47 -3.51
CA ALA A 17 0.31 1.61 -2.08
C ALA A 17 -0.12 3.02 -1.69
N GLY A 18 -1.42 3.24 -1.61
CA GLY A 18 -2.04 4.52 -1.35
C GLY A 18 -2.17 4.86 0.13
N MET A 19 -2.28 6.15 0.44
CA MET A 19 -2.69 6.61 1.77
C MET A 19 -4.22 6.85 1.83
N GLY A 20 -4.75 6.91 3.05
CA GLY A 20 -6.12 7.32 3.34
C GLY A 20 -6.13 8.67 4.06
N PHE A 21 -7.04 9.55 3.64
CA PHE A 21 -7.25 10.82 4.32
C PHE A 21 -8.22 10.64 5.49
N PRO A 22 -7.88 11.15 6.68
CA PRO A 22 -8.74 11.03 7.85
C PRO A 22 -10.03 11.86 7.68
N GLU A 23 -11.09 11.43 8.35
CA GLU A 23 -12.30 12.26 8.48
C GLU A 23 -12.02 13.50 9.34
N GLU A 24 -12.76 14.59 9.13
CA GLU A 24 -12.60 15.84 9.89
C GLU A 24 -12.73 15.69 11.41
N SER A 25 -13.39 14.61 11.86
CA SER A 25 -13.61 14.31 13.27
C SER A 25 -12.42 13.65 13.97
N VAL A 26 -11.42 13.15 13.21
CA VAL A 26 -10.28 12.41 13.74
C VAL A 26 -9.08 13.35 13.90
N TYR A 27 -9.02 14.01 15.06
CA TYR A 27 -7.97 14.97 15.36
C TYR A 27 -6.60 14.32 15.64
N GLY A 28 -5.53 14.96 15.15
CA GLY A 28 -4.14 14.55 15.41
C GLY A 28 -3.62 13.42 14.52
N VAL A 29 -4.44 12.91 13.59
CA VAL A 29 -4.01 12.00 12.53
C VAL A 29 -3.87 12.80 11.24
N ASP A 30 -2.70 12.73 10.60
CA ASP A 30 -2.47 13.40 9.31
C ASP A 30 -2.88 12.50 8.13
N VAL A 31 -2.52 11.22 8.20
CA VAL A 31 -2.79 10.20 7.18
C VAL A 31 -2.97 8.82 7.83
N SER A 32 -3.66 7.93 7.12
CA SER A 32 -3.67 6.49 7.40
C SER A 32 -2.97 5.75 6.25
N ILE A 33 -2.35 4.61 6.52
CA ILE A 33 -1.68 3.77 5.53
C ILE A 33 -2.13 2.30 5.68
N PRO A 34 -1.96 1.45 4.65
CA PRO A 34 -2.21 0.02 4.78
C PRO A 34 -1.29 -0.62 5.83
N ASP A 35 -1.75 -1.72 6.41
CA ASP A 35 -0.88 -2.58 7.22
C ASP A 35 -0.01 -3.45 6.29
N PHE A 36 1.31 -3.24 6.36
CA PHE A 36 2.28 -3.96 5.55
C PHE A 36 2.84 -5.22 6.22
N GLY A 37 2.34 -5.62 7.40
CA GLY A 37 2.82 -6.81 8.11
C GLY A 37 2.84 -8.08 7.24
N THR A 38 1.85 -8.24 6.35
CA THR A 38 1.82 -9.37 5.39
C THR A 38 2.93 -9.29 4.34
N LEU A 39 3.37 -8.10 3.92
CA LEU A 39 4.44 -7.96 2.94
C LEU A 39 5.79 -8.40 3.51
N GLU A 40 6.01 -8.18 4.80
CA GLU A 40 7.26 -8.59 5.46
C GLU A 40 7.40 -10.12 5.56
N GLU A 41 6.28 -10.84 5.79
CA GLU A 41 6.25 -12.31 5.78
C GLU A 41 6.62 -12.89 4.39
N TYR A 42 6.23 -12.21 3.32
CA TYR A 42 6.39 -12.69 1.94
C TYR A 42 7.38 -11.87 1.11
N ARG A 43 8.31 -11.19 1.77
CA ARG A 43 9.19 -10.21 1.13
C ARG A 43 9.96 -10.76 -0.07
N ASP A 44 10.44 -11.99 0.03
CA ASP A 44 11.24 -12.64 -1.02
C ASP A 44 10.42 -13.06 -2.24
N ASP A 45 9.10 -13.20 -2.08
CA ASP A 45 8.16 -13.56 -3.15
C ASP A 45 7.66 -12.30 -3.91
N ILE A 46 7.83 -11.08 -3.36
CA ILE A 46 7.35 -9.83 -3.98
C ILE A 46 8.32 -9.36 -5.07
N THR A 47 7.90 -9.45 -6.33
CA THR A 47 8.75 -9.14 -7.49
C THR A 47 8.52 -7.75 -8.08
N ALA A 48 7.36 -7.14 -7.81
CA ALA A 48 7.05 -5.79 -8.31
C ALA A 48 6.02 -5.04 -7.46
N ILE A 49 6.11 -3.71 -7.51
CA ILE A 49 5.05 -2.79 -7.12
C ILE A 49 4.62 -2.03 -8.39
N VAL A 50 3.35 -2.11 -8.74
CA VAL A 50 2.76 -1.49 -9.93
C VAL A 50 1.88 -0.33 -9.49
N LEU A 51 2.23 0.89 -9.92
CA LEU A 51 1.45 2.10 -9.65
C LEU A 51 0.54 2.40 -10.84
N THR A 52 -0.76 2.53 -10.58
CA THR A 52 -1.74 2.80 -11.63
C THR A 52 -1.70 4.27 -12.09
N HIS A 53 -1.53 5.21 -11.16
CA HIS A 53 -1.37 6.65 -11.44
C HIS A 53 -0.82 7.43 -10.23
N GLY A 54 -0.71 8.75 -10.39
CA GLY A 54 0.01 9.67 -9.51
C GLY A 54 -0.76 10.28 -8.33
N HIS A 55 -1.97 9.81 -8.00
CA HIS A 55 -2.68 10.35 -6.83
C HIS A 55 -2.19 9.73 -5.53
N GLU A 56 -2.28 10.48 -4.43
CA GLU A 56 -1.81 10.10 -3.10
C GLU A 56 -2.53 8.85 -2.57
N ASP A 57 -3.80 8.65 -2.92
CA ASP A 57 -4.56 7.46 -2.55
C ASP A 57 -4.17 6.21 -3.36
N HIS A 58 -3.17 6.31 -4.25
CA HIS A 58 -2.54 5.21 -5.00
C HIS A 58 -1.04 5.03 -4.71
N LEU A 59 -0.29 6.09 -4.39
CA LEU A 59 1.16 5.97 -4.14
C LEU A 59 1.63 6.55 -2.80
N GLY A 60 0.74 7.22 -2.05
CA GLY A 60 1.11 8.01 -0.88
C GLY A 60 1.64 7.20 0.30
N ALA A 61 1.38 5.90 0.36
CA ALA A 61 1.93 5.01 1.38
C ALA A 61 3.27 4.37 0.99
N LEU A 62 3.77 4.54 -0.25
CA LEU A 62 5.08 4.01 -0.67
C LEU A 62 6.25 4.37 0.25
N PRO A 63 6.36 5.60 0.84
CA PRO A 63 7.47 5.92 1.73
C PRO A 63 7.51 5.11 3.04
N TYR A 64 6.43 4.36 3.35
CA TYR A 64 6.27 3.59 4.58
C TYR A 64 6.36 2.08 4.37
N ILE A 65 6.58 1.64 3.12
CA ILE A 65 6.63 0.22 2.71
C ILE A 65 8.03 -0.37 2.86
#